data_AF-A0A835TC26-F1
#
_entry.id   AF-A0A835TC26-F1
#
_cell.length_a   1.000
_cell.length_b   1.000
_cell.length_c   1.000
_cell.angle_alpha   90.00
_cell.angle_beta   90.00
_cell.angle_gamma   90.00
#
_symmetry.space_group_name_H-M   'P 1'
#
loop_
_entity.id
_entity.type
_entity.pdbx_description
1 polymer ?
#
loop_
_entity_poly.entity_id
_entity_poly.type
_entity_poly.pdbx_seq_one_letter_code
_entity_poly.pdbx_strand_id
1 'polypeptide(L)'
;MGAFASYGFISNVTYGICMGIAWISFVKATGQSPLWEGQWPAFLAFYAGLWTVQNFLRPLRFSLAIALAPFFERLILWISGKTGLDKKLAFGLYLFCFAITTCVVLFGSLYLLGGFPAKPVAA
;
A
#
# COMPACT_ATOMS: atom_id res chain seq x y z
N MET A 1 -18.73 -4.58 -9.17
CA MET A 1 -17.33 -4.07 -9.21
C MET A 1 -16.74 -3.94 -7.81
N GLY A 2 -17.55 -3.97 -6.76
CA GLY A 2 -17.15 -3.88 -5.35
C GLY A 2 -16.21 -4.98 -4.89
N ALA A 3 -16.30 -6.21 -5.41
CA ALA A 3 -15.34 -7.27 -5.09
C ALA A 3 -13.90 -6.92 -5.56
N PHE A 4 -13.75 -6.34 -6.75
CA PHE A 4 -12.45 -5.87 -7.25
C PHE A 4 -11.95 -4.65 -6.47
N ALA A 5 -12.84 -3.69 -6.20
CA ALA A 5 -12.53 -2.49 -5.42
C ALA A 5 -12.07 -2.83 -3.99
N SER A 6 -12.79 -3.72 -3.31
CA SER A 6 -12.50 -4.17 -1.95
C SER A 6 -11.22 -5.00 -1.88
N TYR A 7 -11.02 -5.94 -2.80
CA TYR A 7 -9.77 -6.71 -2.85
C TYR A 7 -8.57 -5.81 -3.12
N GLY A 8 -8.68 -4.90 -4.11
CA GLY A 8 -7.64 -3.93 -4.42
C GLY A 8 -7.33 -3.03 -3.23
N PHE A 9 -8.35 -2.59 -2.49
CA PHE A 9 -8.19 -1.80 -1.26
C PHE A 9 -7.44 -2.56 -0.18
N ILE A 10 -7.93 -3.74 0.23
CA ILE A 10 -7.31 -4.51 1.32
C ILE A 10 -5.89 -4.90 0.92
N SER A 11 -5.66 -5.29 -0.33
CA SER A 11 -4.33 -5.62 -0.83
C SER A 11 -3.36 -4.45 -0.73
N ASN A 12 -3.76 -3.25 -1.18
CA ASN A 12 -2.91 -2.06 -1.11
C ASN A 12 -2.61 -1.64 0.33
N VAL A 13 -3.61 -1.65 1.22
CA VAL A 13 -3.40 -1.35 2.64
C VAL A 13 -2.40 -2.35 3.24
N THR A 14 -2.62 -3.63 3.00
CA THR A 14 -1.81 -4.71 3.59
C THR A 14 -0.36 -4.66 3.10
N TYR A 15 -0.14 -4.53 1.79
CA TYR A 15 1.22 -4.43 1.23
C TYR A 15 1.88 -3.07 1.48
N GLY A 16 1.11 -1.99 1.49
CA GLY A 16 1.61 -0.65 1.84
C GLY A 16 2.15 -0.61 3.27
N ILE A 17 1.41 -1.17 4.23
CA ILE A 17 1.87 -1.32 5.62
C ILE A 17 3.12 -2.19 5.68
N CYS A 18 3.14 -3.31 4.97
CA CYS A 18 4.30 -4.21 4.92
C CYS A 18 5.55 -3.51 4.38
N MET A 19 5.42 -2.73 3.31
CA MET A 19 6.50 -1.93 2.74
C MET A 19 6.95 -0.84 3.71
N GLY A 20 6.01 -0.14 4.36
CA GLY A 20 6.30 0.86 5.38
C GLY A 20 7.08 0.28 6.57
N ILE A 21 6.64 -0.85 7.11
CA ILE A 21 7.34 -1.57 8.17
C ILE A 21 8.73 -1.98 7.70
N ALA A 22 8.85 -2.58 6.52
CA ALA A 22 10.14 -2.98 5.95
C ALA A 22 11.13 -1.82 5.92
N TRP A 23 10.68 -0.69 5.38
CA TRP A 23 11.49 0.52 5.25
C TRP A 23 11.89 1.11 6.59
N ILE A 24 10.91 1.37 7.46
CA ILE A 24 11.12 2.04 8.75
C ILE A 24 12.03 1.17 9.63
N SER A 25 11.79 -0.14 9.68
CA SER A 25 12.64 -1.06 10.43
C SER A 25 14.06 -1.10 9.89
N PHE A 26 14.25 -1.12 8.57
CA PHE A 26 15.58 -1.13 7.97
C PHE A 26 16.35 0.15 8.28
N VAL A 27 15.73 1.32 8.09
CA VAL A 27 16.37 2.61 8.37
C VAL A 27 16.69 2.75 9.86
N LYS A 28 15.79 2.35 10.75
CA LYS A 28 16.02 2.42 12.20
C LYS A 28 17.10 1.44 12.67
N ALA A 29 17.23 0.28 12.03
CA ALA A 29 18.22 -0.72 12.41
C ALA A 29 19.63 -0.41 11.89
N THR A 30 19.74 0.10 10.67
CA THR A 30 21.03 0.31 9.99
C THR A 30 21.51 1.75 10.02
N GLY A 31 20.60 2.72 10.20
CA GLY A 31 20.87 4.14 9.99
C GLY A 31 21.05 4.51 8.50
N GLN A 32 20.86 3.55 7.59
CA GLN A 32 21.10 3.72 6.16
C GLN A 32 19.80 3.70 5.37
N SER A 33 19.77 4.42 4.25
CA SER A 33 18.65 4.33 3.32
C SER A 33 18.73 3.02 2.52
N PRO A 34 17.61 2.29 2.34
CA PRO A 34 17.55 1.16 1.41
C PRO A 34 17.92 1.52 -0.04
N LEU A 35 17.88 2.81 -0.38
CA LEU A 35 18.24 3.31 -1.71
C LEU A 35 19.75 3.42 -1.94
N TRP A 36 20.57 3.26 -0.90
CA TRP A 36 22.02 3.28 -1.08
C TRP A 36 22.51 2.01 -1.78
N GLU A 37 23.59 2.16 -2.52
CA GLU A 37 24.27 1.05 -3.19
C GLU A 37 24.67 -0.03 -2.16
N GLY A 38 24.39 -1.29 -2.48
CA GLY A 38 24.72 -2.43 -1.61
C GLY A 38 23.70 -2.76 -0.50
N GLN A 39 22.72 -1.89 -0.23
CA GLN A 39 21.71 -2.13 0.83
C GLN A 39 20.49 -2.94 0.37
N TRP A 40 20.26 -2.98 -0.94
CA TRP A 40 19.13 -3.69 -1.56
C TRP A 40 19.02 -5.18 -1.17
N PRO A 41 20.09 -5.99 -1.15
CA PRO A 41 19.97 -7.41 -0.81
C PRO A 41 19.45 -7.64 0.61
N ALA A 42 19.97 -6.90 1.59
CA ALA A 42 19.56 -7.01 2.99
C ALA A 42 18.12 -6.51 3.18
N PHE A 43 17.77 -5.39 2.55
CA PHE A 43 16.41 -4.86 2.56
C PHE A 43 15.41 -5.83 1.93
N LEU A 44 15.72 -6.36 0.74
CA LEU A 44 14.86 -7.29 0.03
C LEU A 44 14.71 -8.62 0.77
N ALA A 45 15.76 -9.11 1.45
CA ALA A 45 15.66 -10.31 2.28
C ALA A 45 14.65 -10.11 3.43
N PHE A 46 14.72 -8.95 4.11
CA PHE A 46 13.75 -8.61 5.16
C PHE A 46 12.33 -8.46 4.61
N TYR A 47 12.18 -7.69 3.52
CA TYR A 47 10.89 -7.49 2.86
C TYR A 47 10.30 -8.81 2.34
N ALA A 48 11.13 -9.71 1.81
CA ALA A 48 10.70 -11.03 1.34
C ALA A 48 10.12 -11.87 2.48
N GLY A 49 10.71 -11.81 3.67
CA GLY A 49 10.16 -12.47 4.87
C GLY A 49 8.78 -11.95 5.26
N LEU A 50 8.57 -10.63 5.23
CA LEU A 50 7.24 -10.08 5.48
C LEU A 50 6.26 -10.42 4.36
N TRP A 51 6.74 -10.41 3.11
CA TRP A 51 5.95 -10.77 1.94
C TRP A 51 5.48 -12.23 1.98
N THR A 52 6.31 -13.18 2.41
CA THR A 52 5.88 -14.59 2.52
C THR A 52 4.76 -14.77 3.55
N VAL A 53 4.87 -14.13 4.72
CA VAL A 53 3.79 -14.12 5.74
C VAL A 53 2.49 -13.56 5.14
N GLN A 54 2.59 -12.50 4.33
CA GLN A 54 1.44 -11.88 3.66
C GLN A 54 0.79 -12.77 2.60
N ASN A 55 1.54 -13.72 2.04
CA ASN A 55 1.00 -14.73 1.15
C ASN A 55 0.23 -15.82 1.90
N PHE A 56 0.66 -16.18 3.11
CA PHE A 56 -0.12 -17.07 3.98
C PHE A 56 -1.44 -16.42 4.43
N LEU A 57 -1.46 -15.11 4.64
CA LEU A 57 -2.68 -14.35 4.97
C LEU A 57 -3.59 -14.09 3.77
N ARG A 58 -3.22 -14.56 2.57
CA ARG A 58 -3.98 -14.31 1.34
C ARG A 58 -5.42 -14.85 1.40
N PRO A 59 -5.72 -16.05 1.93
CA PRO A 59 -7.10 -16.53 2.05
C PRO A 59 -7.95 -15.62 2.93
N LEU A 60 -7.41 -15.18 4.08
CA LEU A 60 -8.09 -14.24 4.96
C LEU A 60 -8.37 -12.90 4.25
N ARG A 61 -7.41 -12.41 3.48
CA ARG A 61 -7.58 -11.21 2.65
C ARG A 61 -8.73 -11.36 1.66
N PHE A 62 -8.85 -12.51 1.00
CA PHE A 62 -9.96 -12.78 0.09
C PHE A 62 -11.29 -12.84 0.83
N SER A 63 -11.36 -13.52 1.98
CA SER A 63 -12.57 -13.56 2.81
C SER A 63 -13.02 -12.17 3.24
N LEU A 64 -12.10 -11.33 3.70
CA LEU A 64 -12.39 -9.94 4.07
C LEU A 64 -12.82 -9.10 2.87
N ALA A 65 -12.22 -9.31 1.69
CA ALA A 65 -12.62 -8.61 0.47
C ALA A 65 -14.05 -8.94 0.08
N ILE A 66 -14.43 -10.22 0.14
CA ILE A 66 -15.80 -10.66 -0.14
C ILE A 66 -16.78 -10.03 0.86
N ALA A 67 -16.43 -10.02 2.15
CA ALA A 67 -17.26 -9.40 3.19
C ALA A 67 -17.44 -7.89 2.99
N LEU A 68 -16.41 -7.19 2.50
CA LEU A 68 -16.46 -5.75 2.23
C LEU A 68 -16.97 -5.38 0.84
N ALA A 69 -17.10 -6.33 -0.08
CA ALA A 69 -17.61 -6.11 -1.43
C ALA A 69 -18.91 -5.26 -1.49
N PRO A 70 -19.96 -5.51 -0.67
CA PRO A 70 -21.18 -4.69 -0.71
C PRO A 70 -20.95 -3.24 -0.28
N PHE A 71 -20.02 -3.00 0.65
CA PHE A 71 -19.67 -1.64 1.07
C PHE A 71 -19.05 -0.85 -0.08
N PHE A 72 -18.07 -1.43 -0.77
CA PHE A 72 -17.44 -0.76 -1.92
C PHE A 72 -18.38 -0.62 -3.12
N GLU A 73 -19.30 -1.57 -3.32
CA GLU A 73 -20.33 -1.42 -4.34
C GLU A 73 -21.24 -0.21 -4.05
N ARG A 74 -21.67 -0.03 -2.79
CA ARG A 74 -22.44 1.16 -2.37
C ARG A 74 -21.64 2.45 -2.52
N LEU A 75 -20.35 2.44 -2.21
CA LEU A 75 -19.48 3.59 -2.41
C LEU A 75 -19.41 4.00 -3.88
N ILE A 76 -19.19 3.05 -4.80
CA ILE A 76 -19.14 3.33 -6.24
C ILE A 76 -20.48 3.88 -6.74
N LEU A 77 -21.60 3.31 -6.28
CA LEU A 77 -22.94 3.80 -6.62
C LEU A 77 -23.19 5.20 -6.05
N TRP A 78 -22.70 5.50 -4.86
CA TRP A 78 -22.78 6.85 -4.28
C TRP A 78 -21.97 7.86 -5.09
N ILE A 79 -20.75 7.52 -5.52
CA ILE A 79 -19.94 8.35 -6.41
C ILE A 79 -20.66 8.58 -7.73
N SER A 80 -21.20 7.53 -8.35
CA SER A 80 -21.97 7.61 -9.58
C SER A 80 -23.20 8.52 -9.42
N GLY A 81 -23.97 8.36 -8.34
CA GLY A 81 -25.14 9.20 -8.06
C GLY A 81 -24.83 10.67 -7.77
N LYS A 82 -23.66 10.96 -7.19
CA LYS A 82 -23.21 12.34 -6.93
C LYS A 82 -22.61 13.05 -8.13
N THR A 83 -21.89 12.30 -8.97
CA THR A 83 -21.17 12.85 -10.12
C THR A 83 -21.98 12.79 -11.41
N GLY A 84 -23.06 12.01 -11.43
CA GLY A 84 -23.82 11.71 -12.65
C GLY A 84 -23.06 10.80 -13.63
N LEU A 85 -21.88 10.31 -13.26
CA LEU A 85 -21.05 9.46 -14.10
C LEU A 85 -21.60 8.03 -14.17
N ASP A 86 -21.44 7.40 -15.32
CA ASP A 86 -21.69 5.97 -15.45
C ASP A 86 -20.82 5.18 -14.46
N LYS A 87 -21.32 4.04 -13.99
CA LYS A 87 -20.74 3.21 -12.94
C LYS A 87 -19.29 2.82 -13.24
N LYS A 88 -18.93 2.61 -14.52
CA LYS A 88 -17.56 2.32 -14.95
C LYS A 88 -16.62 3.50 -14.72
N LEU A 89 -17.07 4.72 -15.07
CA LEU A 89 -16.30 5.95 -14.85
C LEU A 89 -16.22 6.29 -13.36
N ALA A 90 -17.29 6.08 -12.60
CA ALA A 90 -17.27 6.22 -11.14
C ALA A 90 -16.28 5.26 -10.48
N PHE A 91 -16.19 4.02 -10.97
CA PHE A 91 -15.17 3.06 -10.52
C PHE A 91 -13.75 3.50 -10.90
N GLY A 92 -13.54 4.03 -12.10
CA GLY A 92 -12.26 4.60 -12.53
C GLY A 92 -11.83 5.79 -11.65
N LEU A 93 -12.75 6.70 -11.37
CA LEU A 93 -12.51 7.83 -10.46
C LEU A 93 -12.15 7.36 -9.05
N TYR A 94 -12.87 6.36 -8.53
CA TYR A 94 -12.53 5.73 -7.26
C TYR A 94 -11.10 5.17 -7.27
N LEU A 95 -10.71 4.42 -8.30
CA LEU A 95 -9.36 3.86 -8.40
C LEU A 95 -8.28 4.95 -8.47
N PHE A 96 -8.54 6.02 -9.22
CA PHE A 96 -7.62 7.14 -9.34
C PHE A 96 -7.40 7.85 -8.00
N CYS A 97 -8.49 8.22 -7.31
CA CYS A 97 -8.40 8.81 -5.98
C CYS A 97 -7.71 7.87 -4.99
N PHE A 98 -8.06 6.59 -5.02
CA PHE A 98 -7.46 5.59 -4.16
C PHE A 98 -5.95 5.40 -4.40
N ALA A 99 -5.50 5.42 -5.65
CA ALA A 99 -4.09 5.35 -6.00
C ALA A 99 -3.32 6.56 -5.46
N ILE A 100 -3.86 7.78 -5.63
CA ILE A 100 -3.26 9.00 -5.08
C ILE A 100 -3.17 8.91 -3.56
N THR A 101 -4.26 8.54 -2.88
CA THR A 101 -4.27 8.40 -1.42
C THR A 101 -3.23 7.38 -0.96
N THR A 102 -3.12 6.24 -1.65
CA THR A 102 -2.14 5.20 -1.30
C THR A 102 -0.71 5.72 -1.43
N CYS A 103 -0.38 6.42 -2.53
CA CYS A 103 0.93 7.03 -2.72
C CYS A 103 1.22 8.08 -1.64
N VAL A 104 0.30 9.01 -1.40
CA VAL A 104 0.48 10.08 -0.41
C VAL A 104 0.67 9.51 1.00
N VAL A 105 -0.14 8.53 1.39
CA VAL A 105 -0.03 7.90 2.71
C VAL A 105 1.26 7.10 2.83
N LEU A 106 1.63 6.32 1.82
CA LEU A 106 2.86 5.52 1.85
C LEU A 106 4.09 6.44 1.91
N PHE A 107 4.30 7.30 0.92
CA PHE A 107 5.46 8.19 0.90
C PHE A 107 5.47 9.17 2.06
N GLY A 108 4.29 9.66 2.48
CA GLY A 108 4.16 10.49 3.69
C GLY A 108 4.60 9.73 4.94
N SER A 109 4.18 8.47 5.11
CA SER A 109 4.60 7.64 6.25
C SER A 109 6.10 7.35 6.22
N LEU A 110 6.67 7.08 5.04
CA LEU A 110 8.11 6.87 4.89
C LEU A 110 8.88 8.14 5.25
N TYR A 111 8.46 9.29 4.73
CA TYR A 111 9.09 10.57 5.01
C TYR A 111 9.01 10.95 6.50
N LEU A 112 7.84 10.82 7.11
CA LEU A 112 7.61 11.23 8.50
C LEU A 112 8.19 10.27 9.55
N LEU A 113 8.18 8.96 9.30
CA LEU A 113 8.52 7.94 10.31
C LEU A 113 9.86 7.24 10.09
N GLY A 114 10.24 7.06 8.82
CA GLY A 114 11.50 6.39 8.43
C GLY A 114 12.58 7.38 8.02
N GLY A 115 12.19 8.47 7.36
CA GLY A 115 13.10 9.39 6.71
C GLY A 115 13.83 8.77 5.51
N PHE A 116 14.64 9.61 4.87
CA PHE A 116 15.59 9.24 3.81
C PHE A 116 16.98 9.69 4.26
N PRO A 117 17.71 8.88 5.04
CA PRO A 117 19.03 9.26 5.54
C PRO A 117 19.95 9.67 4.38
N ALA A 118 20.62 10.81 4.52
CA ALA A 118 21.62 11.27 3.57
C ALA A 118 22.87 10.37 3.67
N LYS A 119 23.46 10.01 2.53
CA LYS A 119 24.72 9.26 2.51
C LYS A 119 25.79 10.12 3.21
N PRO A 120 26.48 9.63 4.25
CA PRO A 120 27.53 10.39 4.89
C PRO A 120 28.58 10.74 3.84
N VAL A 121 28.96 12.02 3.78
CA VAL A 121 30.08 12.47 2.94
C VAL A 121 31.33 11.82 3.50
N ALA A 122 32.07 11.07 2.67
CA ALA A 122 33.34 10.50 3.10
C ALA A 122 34.26 11.66 3.55
N ALA A 123 34.71 11.60 4.80
CA ALA A 123 35.66 12.53 5.37
C ALA A 123 37.07 12.31 4.81
#